data_AF-A0A7S3ZGL3-F1
#
_entry.id   AF-A0A7S3ZGL3-F1
#
_cell.length_a   1.000
_cell.length_b   1.000
_cell.length_c   1.000
_cell.angle_alpha   90.00
_cell.angle_beta   90.00
_cell.angle_gamma   90.00
#
_symmetry.space_group_name_H-M   'P 1'
#
loop_
_entity.id
_entity.type
_entity.pdbx_description
1 polymer ?
#
loop_
_entity_poly.entity_id
_entity_poly.type
_entity_poly.pdbx_seq_one_letter_code
_entity_poly.pdbx_strand_id
1 'polypeptide(L)'
;VKEGRMVNTDVTSPGATVALGLMYLQTNNTAVAAHLATPDTHFALDYVRPDFIMLRVVSRFLILWDSVKPTRQWVQEQVPLIIRTYIDGSEAKQKAEEEKKKKSGQDEKKHDDDGKGNDYDDVDVEAIRQSFVYICAGACLSIGFRYVGTADAKAQETISFYLKALLELRQAKTDVAE
;
A
#
# COMPACT_ATOMS: atom_id res chain seq x y z
N VAL A 1 1.65 -31.47 4.63
CA VAL A 1 2.44 -30.24 4.39
C VAL A 1 3.88 -30.65 4.19
N LYS A 2 4.54 -30.22 3.10
CA LYS A 2 5.96 -30.49 2.86
C LYS A 2 6.72 -29.20 3.14
N GLU A 3 7.36 -29.11 4.30
CA GLU A 3 8.09 -27.92 4.73
C GLU A 3 9.57 -28.02 4.34
N GLY A 4 10.16 -26.89 3.96
CA GLY A 4 11.60 -26.76 3.77
C GLY A 4 12.36 -26.70 5.09
N ARG A 5 13.69 -26.59 5.03
CA ARG A 5 14.54 -26.51 6.23
C ARG A 5 14.46 -25.16 6.95
N MET A 6 13.89 -24.14 6.30
CA MET A 6 13.68 -22.79 6.84
C MET A 6 12.23 -22.65 7.34
N VAL A 7 12.04 -21.83 8.38
CA VAL A 7 10.72 -21.56 8.97
C VAL A 7 9.81 -20.93 7.91
N ASN A 8 8.59 -21.44 7.78
CA ASN A 8 7.60 -20.86 6.89
C ASN A 8 7.10 -19.52 7.47
N THR A 9 7.55 -18.42 6.87
CA THR A 9 7.17 -17.06 7.27
C THR A 9 5.71 -16.77 6.99
N ASP A 10 5.07 -17.43 6.01
CA ASP A 10 3.66 -17.18 5.70
C ASP A 10 2.71 -17.66 6.80
N VAL A 11 3.15 -18.62 7.61
CA VAL A 11 2.38 -19.14 8.75
C VAL A 11 2.69 -18.37 10.03
N THR A 12 3.97 -18.03 10.26
CA THR A 12 4.46 -17.50 11.54
C THR A 12 4.50 -15.97 11.61
N SER A 13 4.73 -15.29 10.49
CA SER A 13 4.84 -13.83 10.40
C SER A 13 3.62 -13.06 10.92
N PRO A 14 2.36 -13.38 10.55
CA PRO A 14 1.22 -12.59 10.99
C PRO A 14 1.02 -12.64 12.51
N GLY A 15 1.17 -13.82 13.11
CA GLY A 15 1.06 -14.00 14.56
C GLY A 15 2.17 -13.27 15.31
N ALA A 16 3.43 -13.41 14.86
CA ALA A 16 4.57 -12.74 15.47
C ALA A 16 4.46 -11.20 15.37
N THR A 17 4.01 -10.69 14.23
CA THR A 17 3.83 -9.25 13.98
C THR A 17 2.84 -8.63 14.96
N VAL A 18 1.65 -9.24 15.10
CA VAL A 18 0.63 -8.77 16.03
C VAL A 18 1.08 -8.93 17.47
N ALA A 19 1.71 -10.06 17.83
CA ALA A 19 2.25 -10.27 19.17
C ALA A 19 3.26 -9.16 19.55
N LEU A 20 4.18 -8.82 18.65
CA LEU A 20 5.14 -7.74 18.89
C LEU A 20 4.45 -6.37 19.05
N GLY A 21 3.46 -6.08 18.20
CA GLY A 21 2.65 -4.86 18.31
C GLY A 21 1.93 -4.73 19.66
N LEU A 22 1.38 -5.84 20.17
CA LEU A 22 0.70 -5.89 21.46
C LEU A 22 1.65 -5.86 22.65
N MET A 23 2.82 -6.53 22.56
CA MET A 23 3.84 -6.50 23.60
C MET A 23 4.37 -5.09 23.87
N TYR A 24 4.47 -4.26 22.83
CA TYR A 24 4.97 -2.88 22.89
C TYR A 24 3.87 -1.83 22.71
N LEU A 25 2.60 -2.21 22.92
CA LEU A 25 1.44 -1.33 22.77
C LEU A 25 1.62 -0.05 23.58
N GLN A 26 1.44 1.11 22.94
CA GLN A 26 1.54 2.45 23.55
C GLN A 26 2.90 2.77 24.21
N THR A 27 3.95 2.00 23.96
CA THR A 27 5.28 2.28 24.53
C THR A 27 6.03 3.38 23.76
N ASN A 28 5.58 3.72 22.54
CA ASN A 28 6.28 4.61 21.61
C ASN A 28 7.75 4.22 21.35
N ASN A 29 8.09 2.93 21.47
CA ASN A 29 9.43 2.45 21.20
C ASN A 29 9.73 2.47 19.69
N THR A 30 10.46 3.49 19.25
CA THR A 30 10.80 3.71 17.84
C THR A 30 11.73 2.64 17.28
N ALA A 31 12.60 2.04 18.09
CA ALA A 31 13.50 0.98 17.65
C ALA A 31 12.70 -0.28 17.28
N VAL A 32 11.74 -0.69 18.13
CA VAL A 32 10.86 -1.83 17.83
C VAL A 32 9.95 -1.51 16.65
N ALA A 33 9.37 -0.30 16.62
CA ALA A 33 8.49 0.13 15.53
C ALA A 33 9.21 0.19 14.17
N ALA A 34 10.52 0.47 14.14
CA ALA A 34 11.32 0.48 12.90
C ALA A 34 11.41 -0.91 12.26
N HIS A 35 11.43 -1.98 13.05
CA HIS A 35 11.39 -3.36 12.53
C HIS A 35 10.06 -3.71 11.85
N LEU A 36 8.99 -2.98 12.14
CA LEU A 36 7.66 -3.13 11.55
C LEU A 36 7.42 -2.12 10.40
N ALA A 37 8.46 -1.39 9.96
CA ALA A 37 8.34 -0.50 8.82
C ALA A 37 7.92 -1.26 7.56
N THR A 38 7.16 -0.57 6.71
CA THR A 38 6.78 -1.08 5.40
C THR A 38 8.03 -1.20 4.53
N PRO A 39 8.13 -2.26 3.69
CA PRO A 39 9.25 -2.40 2.78
C PRO A 39 9.37 -1.19 1.85
N ASP A 40 10.59 -0.71 1.67
CA ASP A 40 10.94 0.49 0.93
C ASP A 40 11.74 0.18 -0.35
N THR A 41 11.80 -1.08 -0.77
CA THR A 41 12.46 -1.53 -2.00
C THR A 41 11.50 -2.35 -2.86
N HIS A 42 11.58 -2.22 -4.19
CA HIS A 42 10.76 -2.97 -5.14
C HIS A 42 10.86 -4.49 -4.91
N PHE A 43 12.10 -4.99 -4.82
CA PHE A 43 12.34 -6.41 -4.56
C PHE A 43 11.72 -6.89 -3.25
N ALA A 44 11.70 -6.10 -2.17
CA ALA A 44 11.06 -6.54 -0.94
C ALA A 44 9.53 -6.50 -1.00
N LEU A 45 8.95 -5.75 -1.94
CA LEU A 45 7.50 -5.65 -2.13
C LEU A 45 6.96 -6.88 -2.86
N ASP A 46 7.67 -7.38 -3.87
CA ASP A 46 7.25 -8.52 -4.68
C ASP A 46 7.21 -9.84 -3.88
N TYR A 47 8.01 -9.93 -2.81
CA TYR A 47 8.12 -11.15 -1.99
C TYR A 47 7.23 -11.13 -0.74
N VAL A 48 6.52 -10.03 -0.48
CA VAL A 48 5.67 -9.89 0.71
C VAL A 48 4.21 -9.84 0.28
N ARG A 49 3.43 -10.78 0.80
CA ARG A 49 1.97 -10.74 0.63
C ARG A 49 1.41 -9.41 1.14
N PRO A 50 0.59 -8.70 0.35
CA PRO A 50 0.04 -7.39 0.74
C PRO A 50 -0.74 -7.40 2.07
N ASP A 51 -1.39 -8.52 2.42
CA ASP A 51 -2.06 -8.70 3.72
C ASP A 51 -1.09 -8.51 4.91
N PHE A 52 0.16 -8.96 4.79
CA PHE A 52 1.16 -8.82 5.87
C PHE A 52 1.64 -7.38 6.01
N ILE A 53 1.62 -6.61 4.92
CA ILE A 53 1.95 -5.18 4.96
C ILE A 53 0.93 -4.46 5.84
N MET A 54 -0.36 -4.76 5.67
CA MET A 54 -1.41 -4.19 6.53
C MET A 54 -1.18 -4.50 8.02
N LEU A 55 -0.87 -5.75 8.36
CA LEU A 55 -0.60 -6.14 9.75
C LEU A 55 0.63 -5.44 10.34
N ARG A 56 1.69 -5.25 9.54
CA ARG A 56 2.88 -4.50 9.93
C ARG A 56 2.54 -3.04 10.22
N VAL A 57 1.78 -2.40 9.34
CA VAL A 57 1.30 -1.01 9.49
C VAL A 57 0.51 -0.87 10.79
N VAL A 58 -0.48 -1.73 11.02
CA VAL A 58 -1.31 -1.71 12.23
C VAL A 58 -0.45 -1.90 13.48
N SER A 59 0.39 -2.94 13.49
CA SER A 59 1.23 -3.26 14.65
C SER A 59 2.23 -2.15 14.96
N ARG A 60 2.77 -1.49 13.94
CA ARG A 60 3.64 -0.31 14.09
C ARG A 60 2.92 0.85 14.78
N PHE A 61 1.67 1.13 14.43
CA PHE A 61 0.90 2.23 15.01
C PHE A 61 0.20 1.90 16.32
N LEU A 62 0.06 0.61 16.66
CA LEU A 62 -0.22 0.20 18.03
C LEU A 62 0.95 0.56 18.96
N ILE A 63 2.20 0.41 18.51
CA ILE A 63 3.39 0.81 19.27
C ILE A 63 3.51 2.34 19.32
N LEU A 64 3.48 3.00 18.16
CA LEU A 64 3.59 4.46 18.01
C LEU A 64 2.23 5.16 18.13
N TRP A 65 1.50 4.84 19.20
CA TRP A 65 0.10 5.21 19.40
C TRP A 65 -0.15 6.72 19.36
N ASP A 66 0.76 7.50 19.93
CA ASP A 66 0.60 8.96 20.05
C ASP A 66 0.84 9.68 18.72
N SER A 67 1.47 9.01 17.76
CA SER A 67 1.74 9.56 16.43
C SER A 67 0.55 9.52 15.48
N VAL A 68 -0.51 8.76 15.81
CA VAL A 68 -1.67 8.54 14.95
C VAL A 68 -2.53 9.80 14.87
N LYS A 69 -2.71 10.34 13.65
CA LYS A 69 -3.53 11.53 13.39
C LYS A 69 -4.71 11.20 12.47
N PRO A 70 -5.92 11.72 12.74
CA PRO A 70 -7.13 11.43 11.97
C PRO A 70 -7.19 12.36 10.75
N THR A 71 -6.15 12.31 9.91
CA THR A 71 -6.04 13.18 8.73
C THR A 71 -5.63 12.38 7.51
N ARG A 72 -6.12 12.79 6.34
CA ARG A 72 -5.75 12.17 5.05
C ARG A 72 -4.25 12.28 4.78
N GLN A 73 -3.65 13.42 5.12
CA GLN A 73 -2.21 13.65 4.98
C GLN A 73 -1.41 12.60 5.76
N TRP A 74 -1.78 12.35 7.02
CA TRP A 74 -1.10 11.35 7.84
C TRP A 74 -1.19 9.94 7.24
N VAL A 75 -2.32 9.55 6.65
CA VAL A 75 -2.46 8.26 5.96
C VAL A 75 -1.51 8.19 4.76
N GLN A 76 -1.47 9.25 3.94
CA GLN A 76 -0.58 9.32 2.78
C GLN A 76 0.90 9.26 3.20
N GLU A 77 1.26 9.89 4.31
CA GLU A 77 2.61 9.86 4.90
C GLU A 77 3.10 8.43 5.20
N GLN A 78 2.21 7.46 5.40
CA GLN A 78 2.59 6.06 5.68
C GLN A 78 2.94 5.24 4.44
N VAL A 79 2.60 5.74 3.25
CA VAL A 79 2.92 5.09 1.98
C VAL A 79 4.39 5.35 1.61
N PRO A 80 5.23 4.32 1.38
CA PRO A 80 6.60 4.49 0.91
C PRO A 80 6.71 5.28 -0.39
N LEU A 81 7.81 6.02 -0.56
CA LEU A 81 8.06 6.85 -1.73
C LEU A 81 7.98 6.06 -3.05
N ILE A 82 8.49 4.83 -3.06
CA ILE A 82 8.44 3.94 -4.24
C ILE A 82 7.01 3.78 -4.77
N ILE A 83 6.06 3.52 -3.87
CA ILE A 83 4.66 3.32 -4.23
C ILE A 83 4.05 4.64 -4.71
N ARG A 84 4.37 5.77 -4.05
CA ARG A 84 3.87 7.09 -4.46
C ARG A 84 4.36 7.47 -5.86
N THR A 85 5.68 7.38 -6.10
CA THR A 85 6.27 7.68 -7.40
C THR A 85 5.68 6.83 -8.51
N TYR A 86 5.40 5.55 -8.22
CA TYR A 86 4.76 4.67 -9.19
C TYR A 86 3.31 5.08 -9.50
N ILE A 87 2.50 5.38 -8.47
CA ILE A 87 1.11 5.81 -8.65
C ILE A 87 1.05 7.12 -9.43
N ASP A 88 1.82 8.13 -9.01
CA ASP A 88 1.89 9.44 -9.68
C ASP A 88 2.37 9.30 -11.13
N GLY A 89 3.37 8.44 -11.37
CA GLY A 89 3.86 8.11 -12.70
C GLY A 89 2.83 7.38 -13.56
N SER A 90 2.00 6.52 -12.95
CA SER A 90 0.92 5.81 -13.65
C SER A 90 -0.24 6.73 -14.03
N GLU A 91 -0.60 7.70 -13.18
CA GLU A 91 -1.59 8.73 -13.49
C GLU A 91 -1.13 9.66 -14.61
N ALA A 92 0.16 10.01 -14.63
CA ALA A 92 0.76 10.79 -15.71
C ALA A 92 0.76 10.03 -17.04
N LYS A 93 1.04 8.72 -17.01
CA LYS A 93 0.98 7.84 -18.20
C LYS A 93 -0.44 7.67 -18.73
N GLN A 94 -1.43 7.49 -17.85
CA GLN A 94 -2.85 7.39 -18.24
C GLN A 94 -3.37 8.68 -18.89
N LYS A 95 -3.03 9.85 -18.32
CA LYS A 95 -3.37 11.16 -18.91
C LYS A 95 -2.70 11.36 -20.28
N ALA A 96 -1.44 10.92 -20.44
CA ALA A 96 -0.71 11.00 -21.70
C ALA A 96 -1.24 10.01 -22.77
N GLU A 97 -1.69 8.81 -22.37
CA GLU A 97 -2.33 7.85 -23.27
C GLU A 97 -3.73 8.30 -23.71
N GLU A 98 -4.52 8.92 -22.84
CA GLU A 98 -5.80 9.55 -23.21
C GLU A 98 -5.63 10.71 -24.20
N GLU A 99 -4.55 11.50 -24.08
CA GLU A 99 -4.20 12.54 -25.04
C GLU A 99 -3.70 11.98 -26.38
N LYS A 100 -2.96 10.85 -26.38
CA LYS A 100 -2.54 10.15 -27.60
C LYS A 100 -3.72 9.49 -28.32
N LYS A 101 -4.70 8.94 -27.59
CA LYS A 101 -5.92 8.33 -28.16
C LYS A 101 -6.83 9.36 -28.85
N LYS A 102 -6.70 10.66 -28.50
CA LYS A 102 -7.35 11.78 -29.21
C LYS A 102 -6.63 12.25 -30.48
N LYS A 103 -5.41 11.76 -30.78
CA LYS A 103 -4.60 12.26 -31.90
C LYS A 103 -4.13 11.21 -32.92
N SER A 104 -4.44 9.92 -32.76
CA SER A 104 -4.07 8.91 -33.78
C SER A 104 -5.18 8.70 -34.81
N GLY A 105 -5.24 9.58 -35.80
CA GLY A 105 -5.57 9.23 -37.18
C GLY A 105 -4.32 9.50 -38.03
N GLN A 106 -3.68 8.43 -38.50
CA GLN A 106 -2.53 8.37 -39.44
C GLN A 106 -1.20 8.96 -38.92
N ASP A 107 -0.01 8.37 -39.11
CA ASP A 107 0.47 7.29 -39.97
C ASP A 107 1.68 6.61 -39.31
N GLU A 108 1.90 5.34 -39.66
CA GLU A 108 3.05 4.54 -39.24
C GLU A 108 4.37 5.09 -39.78
N LYS A 109 5.40 5.14 -38.93
CA LYS A 109 6.79 4.88 -39.34
C LYS A 109 7.59 4.30 -38.17
N LYS A 110 8.01 3.05 -38.36
CA LYS A 110 9.05 2.36 -37.58
C LYS A 110 10.34 3.19 -37.60
N HIS A 111 10.98 3.31 -36.44
CA HIS A 111 12.40 3.58 -36.34
C HIS A 111 12.98 2.60 -35.31
N ASP A 112 13.85 1.73 -35.79
CA ASP A 112 14.71 0.87 -34.99
C ASP A 112 15.75 1.76 -34.28
N ASP A 113 15.78 1.76 -32.94
CA ASP A 113 16.91 2.31 -32.19
C ASP A 113 16.98 1.74 -30.76
N ASP A 114 18.04 0.97 -30.53
CA ASP A 114 18.81 0.80 -29.30
C ASP A 114 18.10 0.45 -27.97
N GLY A 115 17.86 -0.86 -27.80
CA GLY A 115 18.68 -1.66 -26.89
C GLY A 115 19.08 -1.08 -25.53
N LYS A 116 18.15 -0.51 -24.76
CA LYS A 116 18.21 -0.52 -23.29
C LYS A 116 16.93 -1.15 -22.77
N GLY A 117 17.01 -2.45 -22.47
CA GLY A 117 15.98 -3.14 -21.71
C GLY A 117 15.68 -2.32 -20.47
N ASN A 118 14.45 -1.85 -20.36
CA ASN A 118 13.98 -1.11 -19.23
C ASN A 118 13.89 -2.13 -18.09
N ASP A 119 14.82 -2.10 -17.12
CA ASP A 119 14.82 -2.97 -15.93
C ASP A 119 13.54 -2.85 -15.06
N TYR A 120 12.55 -2.05 -15.52
CA TYR A 120 11.24 -1.82 -14.94
C TYR A 120 10.08 -2.56 -15.65
N ASP A 121 10.35 -3.31 -16.72
CA ASP A 121 9.28 -4.00 -17.48
C ASP A 121 8.73 -5.25 -16.77
N ASP A 122 9.35 -5.70 -15.67
CA ASP A 122 8.90 -6.83 -14.84
C ASP A 122 8.43 -6.42 -13.43
N VAL A 123 8.09 -5.14 -13.24
CA VAL A 123 7.53 -4.69 -11.96
C VAL A 123 6.05 -5.08 -11.91
N ASP A 124 5.67 -5.90 -10.93
CA ASP A 124 4.28 -6.28 -10.70
C ASP A 124 3.45 -5.06 -10.25
N VAL A 125 2.84 -4.41 -11.24
CA VAL A 125 1.96 -3.25 -11.10
C VAL A 125 0.81 -3.53 -10.14
N GLU A 126 0.29 -4.75 -10.17
CA GLU A 126 -0.81 -5.17 -9.32
C GLU A 126 -0.33 -5.31 -7.88
N ALA A 127 0.86 -5.87 -7.64
CA ALA A 127 1.46 -5.95 -6.30
C ALA A 127 1.69 -4.55 -5.69
N ILE A 128 2.13 -3.58 -6.49
CA ILE A 128 2.28 -2.18 -6.04
C ILE A 128 0.93 -1.58 -5.65
N ARG A 129 -0.09 -1.72 -6.51
CA ARG A 129 -1.44 -1.19 -6.25
C ARG A 129 -2.08 -1.84 -5.03
N GLN A 130 -1.96 -3.15 -4.90
CA GLN A 130 -2.43 -3.88 -3.72
C GLN A 130 -1.71 -3.39 -2.47
N SER A 131 -0.39 -3.29 -2.49
CA SER A 131 0.40 -2.79 -1.37
C SER A 131 -0.04 -1.39 -0.93
N PHE A 132 -0.29 -0.48 -1.87
CA PHE A 132 -0.85 0.84 -1.58
C PHE A 132 -2.19 0.76 -0.82
N VAL A 133 -3.11 -0.05 -1.33
CA VAL A 133 -4.45 -0.23 -0.74
C VAL A 133 -4.33 -0.80 0.68
N TYR A 134 -3.51 -1.82 0.89
CA TYR A 134 -3.33 -2.45 2.20
C TYR A 134 -2.62 -1.55 3.22
N ILE A 135 -1.69 -0.69 2.78
CA ILE A 135 -1.08 0.32 3.65
C ILE A 135 -2.13 1.33 4.09
N CYS A 136 -2.91 1.86 3.14
CA CYS A 136 -4.00 2.80 3.44
C CYS A 136 -5.05 2.17 4.37
N ALA A 137 -5.43 0.91 4.13
CA ALA A 137 -6.36 0.18 4.96
C ALA A 137 -5.83 -0.03 6.39
N GLY A 138 -4.55 -0.42 6.53
CA GLY A 138 -3.91 -0.59 7.85
C GLY A 138 -3.80 0.72 8.63
N ALA A 139 -3.52 1.83 7.93
CA ALA A 139 -3.51 3.16 8.52
C ALA A 139 -4.93 3.59 8.97
N CYS A 140 -5.95 3.34 8.15
CA CYS A 140 -7.35 3.59 8.51
C CYS A 140 -7.78 2.77 9.73
N LEU A 141 -7.40 1.49 9.80
CA LEU A 141 -7.67 0.64 10.95
C LEU A 141 -6.98 1.17 12.22
N SER A 142 -5.75 1.67 12.09
CA SER A 142 -5.01 2.29 13.20
C SER A 142 -5.69 3.56 13.72
N ILE A 143 -6.21 4.41 12.82
CA ILE A 143 -7.06 5.56 13.19
C ILE A 143 -8.32 5.06 13.91
N GLY A 144 -8.98 4.02 13.36
CA GLY A 144 -10.16 3.40 13.95
C GLY A 144 -9.93 2.95 15.39
N PHE A 145 -8.83 2.25 15.66
CA PHE A 145 -8.46 1.86 17.03
C PHE A 145 -8.16 3.06 17.92
N ARG A 146 -7.43 4.06 17.42
CA ARG A 146 -7.07 5.25 18.22
C ARG A 146 -8.28 6.08 18.63
N TYR A 147 -9.30 6.14 17.80
CA TYR A 147 -10.46 7.02 17.96
C TYR A 147 -11.77 6.25 18.22
N VAL A 148 -11.70 4.95 18.51
CA VAL A 148 -12.88 4.13 18.81
C VAL A 148 -13.67 4.72 19.97
N GLY A 149 -14.98 4.85 19.81
CA GLY A 149 -15.88 5.38 20.86
C GLY A 149 -15.74 6.87 21.17
N THR A 150 -14.82 7.60 20.52
CA THR A 150 -14.60 9.03 20.79
C THR A 150 -15.58 9.96 20.05
N ALA A 151 -16.29 9.44 19.04
CA ALA A 151 -17.11 10.22 18.12
C ALA A 151 -16.34 11.37 17.41
N ASP A 152 -15.04 11.21 17.19
CA ASP A 152 -14.22 12.20 16.47
C ASP A 152 -14.64 12.33 15.00
N ALA A 153 -15.12 13.52 14.62
CA ALA A 153 -15.62 13.81 13.29
C ALA A 153 -14.54 13.73 12.21
N LYS A 154 -13.29 14.11 12.52
CA LYS A 154 -12.18 14.06 11.55
C LYS A 154 -11.76 12.62 11.26
N ALA A 155 -11.76 11.77 12.28
CA ALA A 155 -11.49 10.33 12.13
C ALA A 155 -12.56 9.69 11.25
N GLN A 156 -13.84 9.99 11.53
CA GLN A 156 -14.97 9.49 10.74
C GLN A 156 -14.89 9.96 9.28
N GLU A 157 -14.60 11.25 9.04
CA GLU A 157 -14.48 11.82 7.70
C GLU A 157 -13.33 11.16 6.93
N THR A 158 -12.15 11.04 7.56
CA THR A 158 -10.96 10.45 6.95
C THR A 158 -11.20 9.00 6.57
N ILE A 159 -11.75 8.18 7.48
CA ILE A 159 -12.04 6.77 7.20
C ILE A 159 -13.13 6.64 6.12
N SER A 160 -14.16 7.48 6.16
CA SER A 160 -15.24 7.46 5.16
C SER A 160 -14.74 7.84 3.76
N PHE A 161 -13.78 8.75 3.65
CA PHE A 161 -13.13 9.10 2.39
C PHE A 161 -12.45 7.88 1.76
N TYR A 162 -11.60 7.18 2.52
CA TYR A 162 -10.90 5.99 2.01
C TYR A 162 -11.85 4.82 1.75
N LEU A 163 -12.90 4.66 2.56
CA LEU A 163 -13.94 3.65 2.32
C LEU A 163 -14.65 3.86 0.98
N LYS A 164 -15.04 5.10 0.67
CA LYS A 164 -15.67 5.44 -0.62
C LYS A 164 -14.74 5.12 -1.79
N ALA A 165 -13.48 5.54 -1.69
CA ALA A 165 -12.48 5.25 -2.72
C ALA A 165 -12.32 3.73 -2.96
N LEU A 166 -12.29 2.91 -1.90
CA LEU A 166 -12.21 1.46 -2.02
C LEU A 166 -13.47 0.83 -2.63
N LEU A 167 -14.66 1.38 -2.33
CA LEU A 167 -15.92 0.92 -2.91
C LEU A 167 -16.00 1.23 -4.41
N GLU A 168 -15.52 2.40 -4.84
CA GLU A 168 -15.43 2.81 -6.25
C GLU A 168 -14.47 1.88 -7.01
N LEU A 169 -13.28 1.60 -6.46
CA LEU A 169 -12.33 0.66 -7.05
C LEU A 169 -12.92 -0.75 -7.19
N ARG A 170 -13.73 -1.19 -6.22
CA ARG A 170 -14.41 -2.49 -6.29
C ARG A 170 -15.43 -2.52 -7.44
N GLN A 171 -16.24 -1.47 -7.59
CA GLN A 171 -17.25 -1.37 -8.65
C GLN A 171 -16.60 -1.39 -10.03
N ALA A 172 -15.54 -0.59 -10.23
CA ALA A 172 -14.79 -0.57 -11.49
C ALA A 172 -14.22 -1.94 -11.89
N LYS A 173 -13.87 -2.80 -10.92
CA LYS A 173 -13.43 -4.18 -11.20
C LYS A 173 -14.58 -5.09 -11.63
N THR A 174 -15.79 -4.86 -11.15
CA THR A 174 -16.98 -5.64 -11.52
C THR A 174 -17.41 -5.34 -12.95
N ASP A 175 -17.37 -4.07 -13.37
CA ASP A 175 -17.78 -3.64 -14.71
C ASP A 175 -16.85 -4.13 -15.84
N VAL A 176 -15.61 -4.51 -15.52
CA VAL A 176 -14.63 -5.05 -16.48
C VAL A 176 -14.73 -6.58 -16.62
N ALA A 177 -15.44 -7.25 -15.71
CA ALA A 177 -15.58 -8.70 -15.68
C ALA A 177 -16.88 -9.21 -16.32
N GLU A 178 -17.79 -8.30 -16.72
CA GLU A 178 -19.01 -8.56 -17.50
C GLU A 178 -18.78 -8.28 -18.99
#